data_AF-A0AAI8WDR9-F1
#
_entry.id   AF-A0AAI8WDR9-F1
#
_cell.length_a   1.000
_cell.length_b   1.000
_cell.length_c   1.000
_cell.angle_alpha   90.00
_cell.angle_beta   90.00
_cell.angle_gamma   90.00
#
_symmetry.space_group_name_H-M   'P 1'
#
loop_
_entity.id
_entity.type
_entity.pdbx_description
1 polymer ?
#
loop_
_entity_poly.entity_id
_entity_poly.type
_entity_poly.pdbx_seq_one_letter_code
_entity_poly.pdbx_strand_id
1 'polypeptide(L)' 'MNAQLLEQVFGLVSQFTLIGGGLWLIWGTIILAGALKDKNGPQLQQGIWQIVGGGLILVAAGWFATSFDIGSFLP' A
#
# COMPACT_ATOMS: atom_id res chain seq x y z
N MET A 1 -10.44 -28.02 2.59
CA MET A 1 -11.41 -27.21 1.83
C MET A 1 -11.41 -25.72 2.22
N ASN A 2 -11.05 -25.32 3.46
CA ASN A 2 -11.18 -23.91 3.88
C ASN A 2 -9.86 -23.09 3.80
N ALA A 3 -8.70 -23.74 3.80
CA ALA A 3 -7.40 -23.06 3.75
C ALA A 3 -7.12 -22.40 2.40
N GLN A 4 -7.42 -23.08 1.29
CA GLN A 4 -7.25 -22.53 -0.06
C GLN A 4 -8.12 -21.31 -0.36
N LEU A 5 -9.35 -21.26 0.18
CA LEU A 5 -10.21 -20.08 0.00
C LEU A 5 -9.64 -18.87 0.77
N LEU A 6 -9.15 -19.08 1.99
CA LEU A 6 -8.48 -18.02 2.74
C LEU A 6 -7.22 -17.55 2.00
N GLU A 7 -6.42 -18.47 1.47
CA GLU A 7 -5.22 -18.14 0.70
C GLU A 7 -5.54 -17.34 -0.58
N GLN A 8 -6.56 -17.73 -1.33
CA GLN A 8 -7.03 -16.97 -2.49
C GLN A 8 -7.55 -15.58 -2.11
N VAL A 9 -8.36 -15.47 -1.06
CA VAL A 9 -8.89 -14.18 -0.60
C VAL A 9 -7.76 -13.27 -0.11
N PHE A 10 -6.83 -13.81 0.67
CA PHE A 10 -5.67 -13.06 1.15
C PHE A 10 -4.73 -12.65 0.01
N GLY A 11 -4.50 -13.51 -0.98
CA GLY A 11 -3.74 -13.19 -2.19
C GLY A 11 -4.39 -12.08 -3.01
N LEU A 12 -5.71 -12.15 -3.21
CA LEU A 12 -6.48 -11.09 -3.88
C LEU A 12 -6.37 -9.77 -3.12
N VAL A 13 -6.61 -9.77 -1.80
CA VAL A 13 -6.50 -8.57 -0.95
C VAL A 13 -5.10 -7.97 -1.01
N SER A 14 -4.05 -8.79 -0.97
CA SER A 14 -2.66 -8.32 -1.10
C SER A 14 -2.40 -7.66 -2.45
N GLN A 15 -2.91 -8.22 -3.55
CA GLN A 15 -2.80 -7.61 -4.87
C GLN A 15 -3.56 -6.27 -4.97
N PHE A 16 -4.78 -6.21 -4.44
CA PHE A 16 -5.53 -4.95 -4.38
C PHE A 16 -4.84 -3.90 -3.50
N THR A 17 -4.18 -4.33 -2.43
CA THR A 17 -3.45 -3.45 -1.51
C THR A 17 -2.16 -2.93 -2.17
N LEU A 18 -1.44 -3.75 -2.95
CA LEU A 18 -0.31 -3.30 -3.77
C LEU A 18 -0.74 -2.25 -4.80
N ILE A 19 -1.80 -2.52 -5.56
CA ILE A 19 -2.28 -1.60 -6.60
C ILE A 19 -2.86 -0.33 -5.96
N GLY A 20 -3.64 -0.46 -4.89
CA GLY A 20 -4.23 0.64 -4.15
C GLY A 20 -3.19 1.52 -3.47
N GLY A 21 -2.20 0.92 -2.80
CA GLY A 21 -1.08 1.64 -2.17
C GLY A 21 -0.19 2.37 -3.18
N GLY A 22 0.05 1.75 -4.34
CA GLY A 22 0.79 2.37 -5.45
C GLY A 22 0.06 3.58 -6.04
N LEU A 23 -1.24 3.46 -6.32
CA LEU A 23 -2.07 4.57 -6.78
C LEU A 23 -2.12 5.69 -5.73
N TRP A 24 -2.25 5.34 -4.45
CA TRP A 24 -2.30 6.28 -3.34
C TRP A 24 -0.98 7.06 -3.20
N LEU A 25 0.18 6.42 -3.41
CA LEU A 25 1.47 7.09 -3.45
C LEU A 25 1.58 8.11 -4.59
N ILE A 26 1.15 7.73 -5.79
CA ILE A 26 1.18 8.61 -6.96
C ILE A 26 0.31 9.84 -6.69
N TRP A 27 -0.88 9.63 -6.15
CA TRP A 27 -1.80 10.71 -5.82
C TRP A 27 -1.26 11.64 -4.72
N GLY A 28 -0.68 11.09 -3.65
CA GLY A 28 -0.02 11.87 -2.61
C GLY A 28 1.14 12.70 -3.13
N THR A 29 1.90 12.18 -4.09
CA THR A 29 3.00 12.90 -4.77
C THR A 29 2.48 14.06 -5.61
N ILE A 30 1.35 13.88 -6.31
CA ILE A 30 0.69 14.96 -7.07
C ILE A 30 0.22 16.06 -6.12
N ILE A 31 -0.41 15.71 -4.99
CA ILE A 31 -0.87 16.69 -3.99
C ILE A 31 0.31 17.42 -3.35
N LEU A 32 1.40 16.71 -3.03
CA LEU A 32 2.61 17.32 -2.49
C LEU A 32 3.21 18.31 -3.49
N ALA A 33 3.31 17.94 -4.77
CA ALA A 33 3.83 18.80 -5.83
C ALA A 33 2.94 20.03 -6.06
N GLY A 34 1.62 19.86 -6.07
CA GLY A 34 0.64 20.96 -6.15
C GLY A 34 0.73 21.89 -4.95
N ALA A 35 0.88 21.35 -3.74
CA ALA A 35 1.01 22.12 -2.52
C ALA A 35 2.32 22.93 -2.44
N LEU A 36 3.42 22.37 -2.96
CA LEU A 36 4.70 23.08 -3.10
C LEU A 36 4.59 24.26 -4.08
N LYS A 37 3.86 24.07 -5.18
CA LYS A 37 3.58 25.13 -6.16
C LYS A 37 2.74 26.25 -5.55
N ASP A 38 1.66 25.91 -4.84
CA ASP A 38 0.71 26.88 -4.28
C ASP A 38 1.13 27.44 -2.90
N LYS A 39 2.30 27.03 -2.37
CA LYS A 39 2.80 27.34 -1.01
C LYS A 39 1.74 27.10 0.08
N ASN A 40 0.89 26.11 -0.12
CA ASN A 40 -0.25 25.84 0.74
C ASN A 40 0.17 24.86 1.85
N GLY A 41 0.61 25.39 2.99
CA GLY A 41 1.11 24.61 4.14
C GLY A 41 0.22 23.43 4.57
N PRO A 42 -1.12 23.59 4.65
CA PRO A 42 -2.02 22.48 5.00
C PRO A 42 -2.03 21.35 3.97
N GLN A 43 -1.96 21.71 2.69
CA GLN A 43 -2.04 20.76 1.57
C GLN A 43 -0.72 19.97 1.42
N LEU A 44 0.40 20.60 1.78
CA LEU A 44 1.71 19.97 1.84
C LEU A 44 1.75 18.93 2.96
N GLN A 45 1.22 19.27 4.15
CA GLN A 45 1.10 18.35 5.27
C GLN A 45 0.22 17.13 4.93
N GLN A 46 -0.89 17.35 4.20
CA GLN A 46 -1.73 16.25 3.71
C GLN A 46 -1.03 15.39 2.64
N GLY A 47 -0.29 16.00 1.72
CA GLY A 47 0.49 15.29 0.70
C GLY A 47 1.55 14.37 1.32
N ILE A 48 2.27 14.85 2.34
CA ILE A 48 3.24 14.03 3.08
C ILE A 48 2.54 12.82 3.72
N TRP A 49 1.41 13.03 4.38
CA TRP A 49 0.68 11.93 5.01
C TRP A 49 0.15 10.90 3.99
N GLN A 50 -0.28 11.35 2.82
CA GLN A 50 -0.70 10.42 1.77
C GLN A 50 0.47 9.62 1.21
N ILE A 51 1.65 10.23 1.08
CA ILE A 51 2.86 9.51 0.66
C ILE A 51 3.30 8.51 1.74
N VAL A 52 3.34 8.92 3.00
CA VAL A 52 3.71 8.02 4.11
C VAL A 52 2.70 6.87 4.25
N GLY A 53 1.40 7.17 4.15
CA GLY A 53 0.33 6.18 4.17
C GLY A 53 0.40 5.21 2.99
N GLY A 54 0.57 5.71 1.76
CA GLY A 54 0.73 4.86 0.57
C GLY A 54 1.99 4.00 0.62
N GLY A 55 3.09 4.55 1.13
CA GLY A 55 4.35 3.81 1.34
C GLY A 55 4.20 2.69 2.35
N LEU A 56 3.53 2.95 3.48
CA LEU A 56 3.22 1.92 4.48
C LEU A 56 2.31 0.82 3.91
N ILE A 57 1.32 1.18 3.10
CA ILE A 57 0.42 0.21 2.44
C ILE A 57 1.21 -0.69 1.49
N LEU A 58 2.15 -0.12 0.70
CA LEU A 58 3.01 -0.92 -0.18
C LEU A 58 3.99 -1.82 0.58
N VAL A 59 4.61 -1.31 1.66
CA VAL A 59 5.49 -2.11 2.51
C VAL A 59 4.72 -3.24 3.17
N ALA A 60 3.52 -2.96 3.69
CA ALA A 60 2.65 -3.98 4.25
C ALA A 60 2.25 -5.01 3.21
N ALA A 61 1.89 -4.62 2.00
CA ALA A 61 1.49 -5.55 0.95
C ALA A 61 2.66 -6.35 0.39
N GLY A 62 3.86 -5.77 0.29
CA GLY A 62 5.09 -6.47 -0.04
C GLY A 62 5.48 -7.47 1.05
N TRP A 63 5.42 -7.06 2.32
CA TRP A 63 5.65 -7.94 3.47
C TRP A 63 4.63 -9.07 3.54
N PHE A 64 3.36 -8.77 3.26
CA PHE A 64 2.27 -9.74 3.26
C PHE A 64 2.46 -10.75 2.12
N ALA A 65 2.83 -10.29 0.92
CA ALA A 65 3.15 -11.14 -0.21
C ALA A 65 4.37 -12.05 0.04
N THR A 66 5.40 -11.57 0.75
CA THR A 66 6.59 -12.40 1.08
C THR A 66 6.39 -13.29 2.31
N SER A 67 5.56 -12.89 3.28
CA SER A 67 5.36 -13.64 4.53
C SER A 67 4.23 -14.67 4.44
N PHE A 68 3.34 -14.55 3.45
CA PHE A 68 2.44 -15.62 3.04
C PHE A 68 3.13 -16.64 2.10
N ASP A 69 4.46 -16.79 2.19
CA ASP A 69 5.14 -17.98 1.68
C ASP A 69 4.89 -19.14 2.66
N ILE A 70 3.82 -19.89 2.36
CA ILE A 70 3.37 -21.09 3.07
C ILE A 70 4.44 -22.22 2.99
N GLY A 71 5.53 -22.04 2.23
CA GLY A 71 6.66 -22.97 2.17
C GLY A 71 7.40 -23.17 3.50
N SER A 72 7.30 -22.23 4.45
CA SER A 72 7.93 -22.33 5.78
C SER A 72 7.08 -23.06 6.84
N PHE A 73 5.81 -23.34 6.53
CA PHE A 73 4.89 -24.10 7.40
C PHE A 73 4.68 -25.54 6.95
N LEU A 74 5.39 -25.97 5.90
CA LEU A 74 5.57 -27.39 5.56
C LEU A 74 6.80 -27.93 6.33
N PRO A 75 6.67 -29.04 7.09
CA PRO A 75 7.85 -29.81 7.50
C PRO A 75 8.60 -30.40 6.30
#